data_AF-A0A935HLN5-F1
#
_entry.id   AF-A0A935HLN5-F1
#
_cell.length_a   1.000
_cell.length_b   1.000
_cell.length_c   1.000
_cell.angle_alpha   90.00
_cell.angle_beta   90.00
_cell.angle_gamma   90.00
#
_symmetry.space_group_name_H-M   'P 1'
#
loop_
_entity.id
_entity.type
_entity.pdbx_description
1 polymer ?
#
loop_
_entity_poly.entity_id
_entity_poly.type
_entity_poly.pdbx_seq_one_letter_code
_entity_poly.pdbx_strand_id
1 'polypeptide(L)'
;MKINIIKSFSITILIYITIQVNSQKPILIKDGETDMPIAGVNYRLGNQKGESNREGKIFINLNSKDDLLLTHISYNALRLNQVELKSAMEQGYVQLIPADGALLSPVVLFSLKGKALKEKVRLSNGEWVQHDAGQVLQQIPGFRQ
;
A
#
# COMPACT_ATOMS: atom_id res chain seq x y z
N MET A 1 35.74 47.84 -1.10
CA MET A 1 34.55 47.26 -1.78
C MET A 1 34.73 45.81 -2.27
N LYS A 2 35.95 45.29 -2.50
CA LYS A 2 36.18 43.91 -3.00
C LYS A 2 35.99 42.77 -1.96
N ILE A 3 36.23 43.03 -0.66
CA ILE A 3 36.09 42.02 0.41
C ILE A 3 34.63 41.59 0.66
N ASN A 4 33.64 42.48 0.46
CA ASN A 4 32.24 42.14 0.69
C ASN A 4 31.68 41.23 -0.41
N ILE A 5 32.20 41.32 -1.63
CA ILE A 5 31.81 40.46 -2.76
C ILE A 5 32.31 39.02 -2.54
N ILE A 6 33.54 38.85 -2.04
CA ILE A 6 34.11 37.52 -1.74
C ILE A 6 33.35 36.85 -0.58
N LYS A 7 33.00 37.61 0.47
CA LYS A 7 32.18 37.10 1.58
C LYS A 7 30.77 36.68 1.12
N SER A 8 30.14 37.46 0.25
CA SER A 8 28.83 37.13 -0.34
C SER A 8 28.90 35.85 -1.20
N PHE A 9 30.00 35.65 -1.94
CA PHE A 9 30.20 34.47 -2.77
C PHE A 9 30.40 33.20 -1.92
N SER A 10 31.17 33.27 -0.83
CA SER A 10 31.33 32.17 0.12
C SER A 10 30.03 31.77 0.81
N ILE A 11 29.17 32.74 1.16
CA ILE A 11 27.86 32.46 1.78
C ILE A 11 26.94 31.73 0.79
N THR A 12 26.98 32.09 -0.49
CA THR A 12 26.13 31.49 -1.53
C THR A 12 26.54 30.03 -1.81
N ILE A 13 27.85 29.74 -1.83
CA ILE A 13 28.38 28.37 -1.96
C ILE A 13 28.00 27.50 -0.76
N LEU A 14 28.08 28.05 0.46
CA LEU A 14 27.77 27.30 1.67
C LEU A 14 26.28 26.92 1.73
N ILE A 15 25.39 27.81 1.27
CA ILE A 15 23.94 27.53 1.16
C ILE A 15 23.66 26.43 0.13
N TYR A 16 24.35 26.43 -1.01
CA TYR A 16 24.11 25.45 -2.08
C TYR A 16 24.46 24.00 -1.68
N ILE A 17 25.45 23.82 -0.79
CA ILE A 17 25.89 22.50 -0.31
C ILE A 17 24.83 21.87 0.62
N THR A 18 24.12 22.67 1.41
CA THR A 18 23.12 22.15 2.38
C THR A 18 21.89 21.53 1.72
N ILE A 19 21.56 21.93 0.48
CA ILE A 19 20.34 21.46 -0.21
C ILE A 19 20.50 20.00 -0.70
N GLN A 20 21.73 19.54 -0.95
CA GLN A 20 22.00 18.21 -1.50
C GLN A 20 21.95 17.06 -0.47
N VAL A 21 21.81 17.36 0.83
CA VAL A 21 22.04 16.37 1.90
C VAL A 21 20.77 15.57 2.29
N ASN A 22 19.57 15.91 1.79
CA ASN A 22 18.31 15.29 2.24
C ASN A 22 17.56 14.45 1.18
N SER A 23 18.24 14.01 0.13
CA SER A 23 17.62 13.13 -0.88
C SER A 23 17.63 11.67 -0.40
N GLN A 24 16.60 11.28 0.35
CA GLN A 24 16.29 9.87 0.61
C GLN A 24 16.03 9.17 -0.73
N LYS A 25 16.78 8.11 -1.04
CA LYS A 25 16.59 7.36 -2.28
C LYS A 25 15.24 6.62 -2.21
N PRO A 26 14.31 6.87 -3.15
CA PRO A 26 13.06 6.14 -3.19
C PRO A 26 13.30 4.69 -3.60
N ILE A 27 12.47 3.79 -3.09
CA ILE A 27 12.39 2.40 -3.56
C ILE A 27 11.15 2.28 -4.42
N LEU A 28 11.29 1.79 -5.64
CA LEU A 28 10.18 1.52 -6.55
C LEU A 28 9.58 0.15 -6.26
N ILE A 29 8.29 0.10 -5.95
CA ILE A 29 7.55 -1.15 -5.83
C ILE A 29 6.90 -1.44 -7.17
N LYS A 30 7.22 -2.60 -7.73
CA LYS A 30 6.69 -3.05 -9.02
C LYS A 30 6.15 -4.47 -8.94
N ASP A 31 5.31 -4.77 -9.90
CA ASP A 31 4.75 -6.10 -10.12
C ASP A 31 5.85 -7.04 -10.66
N GLY A 32 5.95 -8.25 -10.09
CA GLY A 32 6.95 -9.24 -10.49
C GLY A 32 6.72 -9.85 -11.86
N GLU A 33 5.50 -9.80 -12.39
CA GLU A 33 5.12 -10.37 -13.68
C GLU A 33 5.07 -9.33 -14.80
N THR A 34 4.55 -8.13 -14.49
CA THR A 34 4.31 -7.08 -15.49
C THR A 34 5.33 -5.95 -15.45
N ASP A 35 6.20 -5.91 -14.44
CA ASP A 35 7.15 -4.82 -14.15
C ASP A 35 6.50 -3.43 -13.99
N MET A 36 5.18 -3.36 -13.88
CA MET A 36 4.44 -2.12 -13.70
C MET A 36 4.56 -1.60 -12.26
N PRO A 37 4.63 -0.26 -12.05
CA PRO A 37 4.66 0.31 -10.71
C PRO A 37 3.33 0.05 -9.97
N ILE A 38 3.42 -0.33 -8.69
CA ILE A 38 2.25 -0.61 -7.85
C ILE A 38 2.04 0.55 -6.87
N ALA A 39 0.98 1.32 -7.10
CA ALA A 39 0.49 2.33 -6.17
C ALA A 39 -0.31 1.69 -5.03
N GLY A 40 -0.37 2.35 -3.88
CA GLY A 40 -1.23 1.93 -2.78
C GLY A 40 -0.69 0.81 -1.88
N VAL A 41 0.60 0.48 -2.01
CA VAL A 41 1.24 -0.56 -1.20
C VAL A 41 1.55 0.03 0.17
N ASN A 42 0.96 -0.56 1.22
CA ASN A 42 1.26 -0.18 2.58
C ASN A 42 2.63 -0.70 2.98
N TYR A 43 3.42 0.14 3.64
CA TYR A 43 4.71 -0.25 4.18
C TYR A 43 4.79 0.02 5.69
N ARG A 44 5.54 -0.83 6.39
CA ARG A 44 5.88 -0.65 7.80
C ARG A 44 7.31 -1.08 8.06
N LEU A 45 8.12 -0.17 8.62
CA LEU A 45 9.48 -0.39 9.07
C LEU A 45 9.63 0.18 10.48
N GLY A 46 9.50 -0.67 11.50
CA GLY A 46 9.42 -0.22 12.90
C GLY A 46 8.29 0.77 13.13
N ASN A 47 8.65 2.00 13.50
CA ASN A 47 7.70 3.10 13.70
C ASN A 47 7.37 3.88 12.41
N GLN A 48 8.10 3.66 11.31
CA GLN A 48 7.78 4.27 10.02
C GLN A 48 6.68 3.47 9.33
N LYS A 49 5.62 4.14 8.92
CA LYS A 49 4.53 3.55 8.14
C LYS A 49 4.04 4.53 7.09
N GLY A 50 3.51 4.01 6.00
CA GLY A 50 2.95 4.81 4.92
C GLY A 50 2.47 3.94 3.77
N GLU A 51 2.32 4.57 2.62
CA GLU A 51 1.79 3.96 1.40
C GLU A 51 2.64 4.37 0.19
N SER A 52 2.76 3.50 -0.82
CA SER A 52 3.41 3.85 -2.08
C SER A 52 2.59 4.88 -2.85
N ASN A 53 3.29 5.84 -3.45
CA ASN A 53 2.64 6.89 -4.22
C ASN A 53 2.10 6.36 -5.57
N ARG A 54 1.52 7.24 -6.40
CA ARG A 54 1.00 6.90 -7.73
C ARG A 54 2.04 6.33 -8.70
N GLU A 55 3.33 6.58 -8.44
CA GLU A 55 4.45 6.05 -9.21
C GLU A 55 5.02 4.76 -8.60
N GLY A 56 4.38 4.22 -7.56
CA GLY A 56 4.82 3.03 -6.83
C GLY A 56 6.04 3.24 -5.94
N LYS A 57 6.41 4.48 -5.63
CA LYS A 57 7.60 4.79 -4.83
C LYS A 57 7.28 4.88 -3.34
N ILE A 58 8.16 4.32 -2.51
CA ILE A 58 8.18 4.51 -1.05
C ILE A 58 9.45 5.24 -0.62
N PHE A 59 9.34 6.00 0.47
CA PHE A 59 10.46 6.74 1.07
C PHE A 59 10.61 6.27 2.52
N ILE A 60 11.72 5.57 2.79
CA ILE A 60 12.01 4.98 4.10
C ILE A 60 13.42 5.34 4.55
N ASN A 61 13.63 5.41 5.86
CA ASN A 61 14.95 5.64 6.44
C ASN A 61 15.46 4.34 7.07
N LEU A 62 16.68 3.94 6.72
CA LEU A 62 17.39 2.77 7.29
C LEU A 62 17.86 3.00 8.74
N ASN A 63 17.07 3.69 9.56
CA ASN A 63 17.42 3.99 10.94
C ASN A 63 16.96 2.89 11.92
N SER A 64 16.10 1.97 11.47
CA SER A 64 15.62 0.85 12.29
C SER A 64 16.27 -0.47 11.88
N LYS A 65 16.49 -1.35 12.87
CA LYS A 65 16.87 -2.75 12.68
C LYS A 65 15.67 -3.68 12.41
N ASP A 66 14.46 -3.14 12.41
CA ASP A 66 13.24 -3.90 12.18
C ASP A 66 13.12 -4.33 10.71
N ASP A 67 12.33 -5.37 10.46
CA ASP A 67 12.05 -5.80 9.09
C ASP A 67 11.06 -4.85 8.40
N LEU A 68 11.22 -4.68 7.08
CA LEU A 68 10.24 -3.99 6.26
C LEU A 68 9.11 -4.95 5.92
N LEU A 69 7.88 -4.57 6.23
CA LEU A 69 6.66 -5.28 5.82
C LEU A 69 5.95 -4.47 4.75
N LEU A 70 5.65 -5.10 3.61
CA LEU A 70 4.87 -4.56 2.50
C LEU A 70 3.57 -5.34 2.36
N THR A 71 2.44 -4.64 2.28
CA THR A 71 1.11 -5.25 2.13
C THR A 71 0.26 -4.51 1.12
N HIS A 72 -0.47 -5.26 0.30
CA HIS A 72 -1.44 -4.74 -0.66
C HIS A 72 -2.61 -5.73 -0.81
N ILE A 73 -3.77 -5.26 -1.25
CA ILE A 73 -4.97 -6.09 -1.38
C ILE A 73 -4.85 -7.18 -2.45
N SER A 74 -4.08 -6.90 -3.51
CA SER A 74 -3.94 -7.77 -4.70
C SER A 74 -2.64 -8.58 -4.73
N TYR A 75 -1.74 -8.38 -3.76
CA TYR A 75 -0.40 -9.00 -3.76
C TYR A 75 -0.14 -9.72 -2.44
N ASN A 76 0.72 -10.73 -2.51
CA ASN A 76 1.20 -11.40 -1.31
C ASN A 76 2.00 -10.43 -0.44
N ALA A 77 1.82 -10.54 0.88
CA ALA A 77 2.58 -9.75 1.83
C ALA A 77 4.06 -10.13 1.73
N LEU A 78 4.92 -9.14 1.57
CA LEU A 78 6.36 -9.33 1.47
C LEU A 78 7.04 -8.77 2.72
N ARG A 79 7.86 -9.58 3.38
CA ARG A 79 8.68 -9.17 4.51
C ARG A 79 10.15 -9.24 4.11
N LEU A 80 10.84 -8.11 4.20
CA LEU A 80 12.26 -8.00 3.87
C LEU A 80 13.04 -7.81 5.16
N ASN A 81 14.00 -8.70 5.38
CA ASN A 81 14.97 -8.53 6.46
C ASN A 81 15.98 -7.42 6.12
N GLN A 82 16.85 -7.08 7.06
CA GLN A 82 17.84 -6.00 6.88
C GLN A 82 18.80 -6.20 5.69
N VAL A 83 19.20 -7.45 5.40
CA VAL A 83 20.11 -7.77 4.29
C VAL A 83 19.39 -7.62 2.95
N GLU A 84 18.16 -8.12 2.86
CA GLU A 84 17.30 -8.01 1.68
C GLU A 84 16.87 -6.57 1.42
N LEU A 85 16.55 -5.83 2.48
CA LEU A 85 16.18 -4.42 2.41
C LEU A 85 17.34 -3.57 1.88
N LYS A 86 18.55 -3.82 2.38
CA LYS A 86 19.75 -3.14 1.88
C LYS A 86 19.98 -3.45 0.40
N SER A 87 19.84 -4.72 0.01
CA SER A 87 19.93 -5.15 -1.39
C SER A 87 18.88 -4.47 -2.26
N ALA A 88 17.63 -4.38 -1.80
CA ALA A 88 16.54 -3.70 -2.51
C ALA A 88 16.78 -2.18 -2.65
N MET A 89 17.42 -1.55 -1.66
CA MET A 89 17.81 -0.13 -1.74
C MET A 89 18.99 0.12 -2.67
N GLU A 90 19.91 -0.84 -2.78
CA GLU A 90 21.00 -0.80 -3.76
C GLU A 90 20.47 -0.99 -5.19
N GLN A 91 19.51 -1.89 -5.37
CA GLN A 91 18.82 -2.13 -6.65
C GLN A 91 17.84 -1.01 -7.02
N GLY A 92 17.27 -0.33 -6.03
CA GLY A 92 16.29 0.74 -6.20
C GLY A 92 14.85 0.27 -6.41
N TYR A 93 14.58 -1.05 -6.33
CA TYR A 93 13.23 -1.59 -6.50
C TYR A 93 12.96 -2.84 -5.66
N VAL A 94 11.68 -3.16 -5.49
CA VAL A 94 11.16 -4.40 -4.89
C VAL A 94 10.05 -4.93 -5.78
N GLN A 95 10.03 -6.25 -5.98
CA GLN A 95 8.99 -6.94 -6.74
C GLN A 95 7.98 -7.59 -5.79
N LEU A 96 6.70 -7.38 -6.05
CA LEU A 96 5.61 -8.09 -5.39
C LEU A 96 5.03 -9.15 -6.32
N ILE A 97 4.64 -10.28 -5.72
CA ILE A 97 4.01 -11.40 -6.42
C ILE A 97 2.50 -11.29 -6.24
N PRO A 98 1.69 -11.32 -7.32
CA PRO A 98 0.23 -11.32 -7.22
C PRO A 98 -0.26 -12.42 -6.27
N ALA A 99 -1.28 -12.13 -5.46
CA ALA A 99 -1.88 -13.14 -4.61
C ALA A 99 -2.82 -14.03 -5.45
N ASP A 100 -2.62 -15.34 -5.40
CA ASP A 100 -3.49 -16.31 -6.06
C ASP A 100 -4.94 -16.11 -5.60
N GLY A 101 -5.84 -15.73 -6.52
CA GLY A 101 -7.28 -15.55 -6.23
C GLY A 101 -7.74 -14.13 -5.89
N ALA A 102 -6.89 -13.10 -6.01
CA ALA A 102 -7.26 -11.70 -5.73
C ALA A 102 -8.11 -11.01 -6.83
N LEU A 103 -8.95 -11.76 -7.55
CA LEU A 103 -10.07 -11.17 -8.31
C LEU A 103 -11.19 -10.84 -7.31
N LEU A 104 -11.05 -9.72 -6.61
CA LEU A 104 -12.12 -9.11 -5.85
C LEU A 104 -13.25 -8.73 -6.84
N SER A 105 -14.19 -9.64 -7.05
CA SER A 105 -15.37 -9.35 -7.85
C SER A 105 -16.22 -8.32 -7.09
N PRO A 106 -16.48 -7.13 -7.65
CA PRO A 106 -17.28 -6.14 -6.96
C PRO A 106 -18.71 -6.67 -6.77
N VAL A 107 -19.19 -6.68 -5.53
CA VAL A 107 -20.60 -6.98 -5.24
C VAL A 107 -21.41 -5.72 -5.57
N VAL A 108 -22.17 -5.76 -6.66
CA VAL A 108 -23.07 -4.66 -7.04
C VAL A 108 -24.42 -4.85 -6.33
N LEU A 109 -24.77 -3.94 -5.43
CA LEU A 109 -26.08 -3.93 -4.76
C LEU A 109 -27.07 -3.07 -5.54
N PHE A 110 -28.08 -3.70 -6.15
CA PHE A 110 -29.25 -3.01 -6.69
C PHE A 110 -30.39 -3.02 -5.67
N SER A 111 -30.73 -1.88 -5.08
CA SER A 111 -31.92 -1.74 -4.23
C SER A 111 -33.12 -1.31 -5.09
N LEU A 112 -34.04 -2.23 -5.36
CA LEU A 112 -35.32 -1.91 -5.99
C LEU A 112 -36.30 -1.40 -4.94
N LYS A 113 -36.70 -0.14 -5.04
CA LYS A 113 -37.71 0.47 -4.16
C LYS A 113 -39.12 0.03 -4.59
N GLY A 114 -39.51 -1.18 -4.18
CA GLY A 114 -40.88 -1.71 -4.26
C GLY A 114 -41.54 -1.79 -2.88
N LYS A 115 -42.88 -1.73 -2.81
CA LYS A 115 -43.63 -1.84 -1.54
C LYS A 115 -43.28 -3.17 -0.85
N ALA A 116 -42.67 -3.06 0.34
CA ALA A 116 -42.22 -4.20 1.14
C ALA A 116 -43.38 -5.13 1.52
N LEU A 117 -43.31 -6.40 1.13
CA LEU A 117 -43.96 -7.45 1.90
C LEU A 117 -43.17 -7.57 3.22
N LYS A 118 -43.85 -7.36 4.35
CA LYS A 118 -43.26 -7.51 5.68
C LYS A 118 -43.08 -9.00 5.98
N GLU A 119 -42.03 -9.61 5.46
CA GLU A 119 -41.55 -10.88 5.98
C GLU A 119 -40.22 -10.64 6.68
N LYS A 120 -40.30 -10.42 8.00
CA LYS A 120 -39.11 -10.34 8.85
C LYS A 120 -38.65 -11.77 9.12
N VAL A 121 -37.70 -12.26 8.33
CA VAL A 121 -36.97 -13.49 8.66
C VAL A 121 -36.13 -13.19 9.90
N ARG A 122 -36.52 -13.76 11.05
CA ARG A 122 -35.73 -13.72 12.28
C ARG A 122 -34.66 -14.80 12.16
N LEU A 123 -33.45 -14.40 11.80
CA LEU A 123 -32.29 -15.29 11.82
C LEU A 123 -31.90 -15.59 13.27
N SER A 124 -31.63 -16.86 13.55
CA SER A 124 -31.26 -17.38 14.85
C SER A 124 -29.76 -17.14 15.09
N ASN A 125 -29.36 -16.94 16.36
CA ASN A 125 -27.97 -16.63 16.75
C ASN A 125 -26.93 -17.68 16.28
N GLY A 126 -27.35 -18.88 15.87
CA GLY A 126 -26.46 -19.90 15.28
C GLY A 126 -26.08 -19.65 13.82
N GLU A 127 -26.86 -18.86 13.08
CA GLU A 127 -26.65 -18.59 11.65
C GLU A 127 -25.63 -17.47 11.41
N TRP A 128 -25.34 -16.66 12.44
CA TRP A 128 -24.29 -15.63 12.41
C TRP A 128 -22.85 -16.21 12.45
N VAL A 129 -22.70 -17.50 12.78
CA VAL A 129 -21.40 -18.15 12.99
C VAL A 129 -20.94 -18.94 11.75
N GLN A 130 -21.79 -19.08 10.73
CA GLN A 130 -21.39 -19.75 9.49
C GLN A 130 -20.64 -18.79 8.56
N HIS A 131 -19.45 -19.24 8.19
CA HIS A 131 -18.31 -18.48 7.71
C HIS A 131 -18.42 -18.00 6.25
N ASP A 132 -19.64 -17.93 5.70
CA ASP A 132 -19.88 -17.52 4.32
C ASP A 132 -21.22 -16.79 4.18
N ALA A 133 -21.17 -15.45 4.29
CA ALA A 133 -22.34 -14.58 4.24
C ALA A 133 -23.13 -14.66 2.92
N GLY A 134 -22.54 -15.24 1.87
CA GLY A 134 -23.21 -15.45 0.58
C GLY A 134 -24.36 -16.45 0.66
N GLN A 135 -24.27 -17.46 1.52
CA GLN A 135 -25.28 -18.51 1.61
C GLN A 135 -26.56 -18.04 2.30
N VAL A 136 -26.47 -17.07 3.21
CA VAL A 136 -27.62 -16.43 3.86
C VAL A 136 -28.42 -15.57 2.88
N LEU A 137 -27.74 -14.92 1.93
CA LEU A 137 -28.38 -14.07 0.92
C LEU A 137 -29.18 -14.87 -0.10
N GLN A 138 -28.80 -16.12 -0.37
CA GLN A 138 -29.55 -17.04 -1.24
C GLN A 138 -30.91 -17.46 -0.66
N GLN A 139 -31.12 -17.28 0.65
CA GLN A 139 -32.40 -17.58 1.30
C GLN A 139 -33.43 -16.44 1.16
N ILE A 140 -33.03 -15.29 0.60
CA ILE A 140 -33.91 -14.15 0.37
C ILE A 140 -34.53 -14.29 -1.05
N PRO A 141 -35.86 -14.39 -1.18
CA PRO A 141 -36.51 -14.45 -2.49
C PRO A 141 -36.20 -13.16 -3.27
N GLY A 142 -35.47 -13.29 -4.38
CA GLY A 142 -34.97 -12.16 -5.18
C GLY A 142 -33.47 -12.24 -5.49
N PHE A 143 -32.73 -13.11 -4.78
CA PHE A 143 -31.35 -13.48 -5.13
C PHE A 143 -31.38 -14.60 -6.19
N ARG A 144 -30.82 -14.36 -7.38
CA ARG A 144 -30.39 -15.42 -8.31
C ARG A 144 -28.97 -15.09 -8.77
N GLN A 145 -28.08 -16.07 -8.68
CA GLN A 145 -26.75 -16.04 -9.31
C GLN A 145 -26.87 -16.13 -10.83
#